data_AF-A0A9P7GFY4-F1
#
_entry.id   AF-A0A9P7GFY4-F1
#
_cell.length_a   1.000
_cell.length_b   1.000
_cell.length_c   1.000
_cell.angle_alpha   90.00
_cell.angle_beta   90.00
_cell.angle_gamma   90.00
#
_symmetry.space_group_name_H-M   'P 1'
#
loop_
_entity.id
_entity.type
_entity.pdbx_description
1 polymer ?
#
loop_
_entity_poly.entity_id
_entity_poly.type
_entity_poly.pdbx_seq_one_letter_code
_entity_poly.pdbx_strand_id
1 'polypeptide(L)' 'MKQGEHDINKELVFGSYPGFIFHDSCGFKPGAVVELDSVKKFISKHSKEEGIDEQLHAI' A
#
# COMPACT_ATOMS: atom_id res chain seq x y z
N MET A 1 0.56 -20.10 12.34
CA MET A 1 0.79 -19.73 10.94
C MET A 1 1.66 -18.49 10.95
N LYS A 2 2.87 -18.50 10.38
CA LYS A 2 3.62 -17.27 10.14
C LYS A 2 3.07 -16.67 8.85
N GLN A 3 2.61 -15.42 8.90
CA GLN A 3 2.41 -14.68 7.66
C GLN A 3 3.75 -14.45 6.99
N GLY A 4 3.74 -14.19 5.68
CA GLY A 4 4.92 -13.69 5.00
C GLY A 4 5.37 -12.35 5.59
N GLU A 5 6.59 -11.95 5.29
CA GLU A 5 7.01 -10.58 5.55
C GLU A 5 6.29 -9.67 4.57
N HIS A 6 5.46 -8.77 5.09
CA HIS A 6 4.69 -7.79 4.32
C HIS A 6 5.14 -6.39 4.69
N ASP A 7 5.29 -5.52 3.70
CA ASP A 7 5.61 -4.11 3.89
C ASP A 7 4.82 -3.28 2.88
N ILE A 8 3.92 -2.44 3.38
CA ILE A 8 3.08 -1.57 2.55
C ILE A 8 3.91 -0.51 1.80
N ASN A 9 5.13 -0.23 2.24
CA ASN A 9 6.04 0.69 1.53
C ASN A 9 6.83 -0.04 0.44
N LYS A 10 6.72 -1.36 0.33
CA LYS A 10 7.35 -2.12 -0.74
C LYS A 10 6.55 -1.97 -2.02
N GLU A 11 7.21 -1.40 -3.02
CA GLU A 11 6.67 -1.25 -4.37
C GLU A 11 6.85 -2.54 -5.18
N LEU A 12 5.80 -2.89 -5.91
CA LEU A 12 5.78 -3.98 -6.87
C LEU A 12 5.37 -3.41 -8.22
N VAL A 13 6.26 -3.54 -9.22
CA VAL A 13 6.03 -3.06 -10.57
C VAL A 13 5.93 -4.25 -11.52
N PHE A 14 4.88 -4.27 -12.33
CA PHE A 14 4.64 -5.34 -13.31
C PHE A 14 4.70 -4.76 -14.72
N GLY A 15 5.47 -5.39 -15.61
CA GLY A 15 5.59 -4.93 -17.01
C GLY A 15 4.26 -4.93 -17.78
N SER A 16 3.27 -5.71 -17.34
CA SER A 16 1.93 -5.73 -17.92
C SER A 16 1.05 -4.54 -17.52
N TYR A 17 1.46 -3.76 -16.50
CA TYR A 17 0.72 -2.61 -15.95
C TYR A 17 1.64 -1.39 -15.80
N PRO A 18 2.13 -0.79 -16.90
CA PRO A 18 3.17 0.24 -16.90
C PRO A 18 2.77 1.62 -16.34
N GLY A 19 1.68 1.72 -15.59
CA GLY A 19 1.23 2.95 -14.92
C GLY A 19 0.76 2.72 -13.48
N PHE A 20 1.02 1.54 -12.93
CA PHE A 20 0.60 1.18 -11.57
C PHE A 20 1.81 0.75 -10.74
N ILE A 21 1.89 1.30 -9.54
CA ILE A 21 2.74 0.82 -8.46
C ILE A 21 1.82 0.09 -7.48
N PHE A 22 2.13 -1.17 -7.21
CA PHE A 22 1.36 -1.99 -6.28
C PHE A 22 2.08 -2.05 -4.93
N HIS A 23 1.31 -1.95 -3.84
CA HIS A 23 1.83 -1.95 -2.47
C HIS A 23 1.28 -3.14 -1.68
N ASP A 24 2.16 -3.88 -0.98
CA ASP A 24 1.78 -5.08 -0.21
C ASP A 24 1.32 -4.73 1.21
N SER A 25 0.01 -4.52 1.37
CA SER A 25 -0.57 -4.10 2.65
C SER A 25 -0.82 -5.22 3.67
N CYS A 26 -0.52 -6.50 3.38
CA CYS A 26 -0.89 -7.68 4.19
C CYS A 26 -2.41 -7.97 4.26
N GLY A 27 -3.26 -7.06 3.79
CA GLY A 27 -4.72 -7.14 3.87
C GLY A 27 -5.28 -6.89 5.29
N PHE A 28 -6.60 -6.87 5.41
CA PHE A 28 -7.28 -6.62 6.69
C PHE A 28 -7.78 -7.93 7.30
N LYS A 29 -7.38 -8.22 8.53
CA LYS A 29 -7.97 -9.30 9.32
C LYS A 29 -9.12 -8.78 10.19
N PRO A 30 -10.16 -9.60 10.46
CA PRO A 30 -11.22 -9.24 11.39
C PRO A 30 -10.65 -8.86 12.77
N GLY A 31 -11.02 -7.67 13.27
CA GLY A 31 -10.58 -7.16 14.58
C GLY A 31 -9.16 -6.58 14.61
N ALA A 32 -8.46 -6.53 13.48
CA ALA A 32 -7.06 -6.11 13.43
C ALA A 32 -6.95 -4.61 13.12
N VAL A 33 -6.82 -3.82 14.19
CA VAL A 33 -6.77 -2.36 14.14
C VAL A 33 -5.44 -1.85 13.57
N VAL A 34 -4.37 -2.63 13.71
CA VAL A 34 -3.01 -2.26 13.31
C VAL A 34 -2.89 -2.16 11.79
N GLU A 35 -3.42 -3.15 11.06
CA GLU A 35 -3.43 -3.16 9.59
C GLU A 35 -4.26 -1.98 9.05
N LEU A 36 -5.40 -1.68 9.68
CA LEU A 36 -6.23 -0.53 9.32
C LEU A 36 -5.51 0.80 9.55
N ASP A 37 -4.84 0.97 10.69
CA ASP A 37 -4.06 2.18 10.99
C ASP A 37 -2.88 2.34 10.03
N SER A 38 -2.23 1.25 9.67
CA SER A 38 -1.09 1.24 8.73
C SER A 38 -1.52 1.71 7.34
N VAL A 39 -2.66 1.20 6.83
CA VAL A 39 -3.21 1.64 5.55
C VAL A 39 -3.67 3.11 5.62
N LYS A 40 -4.31 3.54 6.70
CA LYS A 40 -4.71 4.95 6.87
C LYS A 40 -3.52 5.92 6.83
N LYS A 41 -2.42 5.56 7.49
CA LYS A 41 -1.16 6.33 7.47
C LYS A 41 -0.56 6.36 6.07
N PHE A 42 -0.54 5.21 5.39
CA PHE A 42 -0.06 5.11 4.01
C PHE A 42 -0.86 6.02 3.08
N ILE A 43 -2.19 5.96 3.13
CA ILE A 43 -3.09 6.81 2.32
C ILE A 43 -2.83 8.29 2.61
N SER A 44 -2.78 8.67 3.88
CA SER A 44 -2.61 10.08 4.28
C SER A 44 -1.27 10.68 3.86
N LYS A 45 -0.23 9.85 3.72
CA LYS A 45 1.08 10.24 3.21
C LYS A 45 1.02 10.44 1.69
N HIS A 46 0.64 9.41 0.94
CA HIS A 46 0.64 9.41 -0.52
C HIS A 46 -0.46 10.30 -1.14
N SER A 47 -1.51 10.65 -0.39
CA SER A 47 -2.51 11.63 -0.85
C SER A 47 -1.97 13.06 -0.92
N LYS A 48 -0.81 13.34 -0.32
CA LYS A 48 -0.20 14.67 -0.25
C LYS A 48 1.05 14.81 -1.11
N GLU A 49 1.51 13.72 -1.74
CA GLU A 49 2.68 13.77 -2.61
C GLU A 49 2.35 14.54 -3.90
N GLU A 50 3.31 15.36 -4.34
CA GLU A 50 3.20 16.16 -5.57
C GLU A 50 3.67 15.37 -6.80
N GLY A 51 4.51 14.35 -6.59
CA GLY A 51 4.95 13.43 -7.64
C GLY A 51 3.80 12.54 -8.10
N ILE A 52 3.51 12.54 -9.39
CA ILE A 52 2.38 11.78 -9.94
C ILE A 52 2.57 10.26 -9.79
N ASP A 53 3.80 9.80 -9.68
CA ASP A 53 4.18 8.41 -9.41
C ASP A 53 4.03 8.04 -7.93
N GLU A 54 4.23 8.99 -7.02
CA GLU A 54 4.09 8.79 -5.56
C GLU A 54 2.66 9.11 -5.06
N GLN A 55 1.86 9.79 -5.87
CA GLN A 55 0.49 10.15 -5.53
C GLN A 55 -0.44 8.93 -5.57
N LEU A 56 -1.35 8.85 -4.61
CA LEU A 56 -2.32 7.76 -4.55
C LEU A 56 -3.44 7.93 -5.59
N HIS A 57 -3.53 6.99 -6.54
CA HIS A 57 -4.55 7.01 -7.62
C HIS A 57 -5.76 6.12 -7.36
N ALA A 58 -5.56 4.95 -6.74
CA ALA A 58 -6.60 3.95 -6.50
C ALA A 58 -6.31 3.12 -5.23
N ILE A 59 -7.36 2.62 -4.57
CA ILE A 59 -7.34 1.74 -3.39
C ILE A 59 -8.34 0.61 -3.59
#